data_AF-A0A6P8T7M0-F1
#
_entry.id   AF-A0A6P8T7M0-F1
#
_cell.length_a   1.000
_cell.length_b   1.000
_cell.length_c   1.000
_cell.angle_alpha   90.00
_cell.angle_beta   90.00
_cell.angle_gamma   90.00
#
_symmetry.space_group_name_H-M   'P 1'
#
loop_
_entity.id
_entity.type
_entity.pdbx_description
1 polymer ?
#
loop_
_entity_poly.entity_id
_entity_poly.type
_entity_poly.pdbx_seq_one_letter_code
_entity_poly.pdbx_strand_id
1 'polypeptide(L)'
;MLERFWEQQPAVLNTLLSKKIRRGEAMASLTEDDMTLIPEVIKLMSPLKVATTLPSEEKNPTISMISPIQTKLRRQFQSDESDHMVISQMKERFRLDFDGRYTYLQDLLHYASALDPRFKDLSFLDDNETKDMIFMRITAEVVKMDGQAGHGDTRNEDQAAETEGDGSPHREEEETDQGCPTFFEPRATFKVASLPRSTSPNREA
;
A
#
# COMPACT_ATOMS: atom_id res chain seq x y z
N MET A 1 12.81 -12.10 -8.69
CA MET A 1 13.10 -13.34 -9.47
C MET A 1 13.56 -13.01 -10.89
N LEU A 2 12.83 -12.18 -11.65
CA LEU A 2 13.23 -11.79 -13.01
C LEU A 2 14.60 -11.06 -13.07
N GLU A 3 14.88 -10.13 -12.16
CA GLU A 3 16.22 -9.50 -12.03
C GLU A 3 17.34 -10.56 -11.93
N ARG A 4 17.20 -11.50 -11.01
CA ARG A 4 18.17 -12.59 -10.82
C ARG A 4 18.26 -13.49 -12.06
N PHE A 5 17.14 -13.78 -12.72
CA PHE A 5 17.15 -14.55 -13.96
C PHE A 5 17.94 -13.83 -15.05
N TRP A 6 17.71 -12.52 -15.23
CA TRP A 6 18.41 -11.69 -16.20
C TRP A 6 19.92 -11.66 -15.94
N GLU A 7 20.34 -11.47 -14.68
CA GLU A 7 21.74 -11.50 -14.27
C GLU A 7 22.41 -12.87 -14.52
N GLN A 8 21.67 -13.96 -14.33
CA GLN A 8 22.19 -15.33 -14.46
C GLN A 8 21.93 -15.95 -15.84
N GLN A 9 21.40 -15.18 -16.80
CA GLN A 9 21.00 -15.67 -18.11
C GLN A 9 22.12 -16.45 -18.84
N PRO A 10 23.39 -16.00 -18.85
CA PRO A 10 24.48 -16.76 -19.48
C PRO A 10 24.74 -18.11 -18.80
N ALA A 11 24.67 -18.16 -17.48
CA ALA A 11 24.88 -19.39 -16.71
C ALA A 11 23.74 -20.40 -16.95
N VAL A 12 22.50 -19.90 -16.99
CA VAL A 12 21.31 -20.71 -17.29
C VAL A 12 21.39 -21.26 -18.70
N LEU A 13 21.68 -20.42 -19.70
CA LEU A 13 21.78 -20.85 -21.10
C LEU A 13 22.90 -21.89 -21.31
N ASN A 14 24.08 -21.67 -20.74
CA ASN A 14 25.19 -22.63 -20.81
C ASN A 14 24.82 -23.99 -20.19
N THR A 15 24.08 -23.96 -19.08
CA THR A 15 23.60 -25.17 -18.42
C THR A 15 22.60 -25.92 -19.30
N LEU A 16 21.66 -25.21 -19.93
CA LEU A 16 20.68 -25.78 -20.87
C LEU A 16 21.33 -26.36 -22.14
N LEU A 17 22.43 -25.77 -22.61
CA LEU A 17 23.19 -26.28 -23.76
C LEU A 17 24.05 -27.51 -23.40
N SER A 18 24.26 -27.81 -22.12
CA SER A 18 25.08 -28.94 -21.69
C SER A 18 24.42 -30.29 -22.03
N LYS A 19 25.21 -31.22 -22.59
CA LYS A 19 24.76 -32.57 -22.98
C LYS A 19 24.28 -33.42 -21.80
N LYS A 20 24.61 -33.04 -20.56
CA LYS A 20 24.17 -33.73 -19.33
C LYS A 20 22.68 -33.51 -19.04
N ILE A 21 22.10 -32.41 -19.52
CA ILE A 21 20.73 -31.98 -19.18
C ILE A 21 19.78 -32.14 -20.38
N ARG A 22 20.28 -32.05 -21.61
CA ARG A 22 19.51 -32.34 -22.84
C ARG A 22 19.15 -33.83 -22.97
N ARG A 23 18.14 -34.29 -22.22
CA ARG A 23 17.48 -35.58 -22.46
C ARG A 23 16.41 -35.42 -23.53
N GLY A 24 16.81 -35.42 -24.79
CA GLY A 24 15.95 -35.73 -25.96
C GLY A 24 14.81 -34.77 -26.33
N GLU A 25 14.26 -34.01 -25.39
CA GLU A 25 13.13 -33.09 -25.61
C GLU A 25 13.63 -31.65 -25.70
N ALA A 26 13.06 -30.88 -26.64
CA ALA A 26 13.30 -29.45 -26.74
C ALA A 26 12.69 -28.78 -25.50
N MET A 27 13.53 -28.40 -24.54
CA MET A 27 13.10 -27.56 -23.44
C MET A 27 12.55 -26.25 -24.00
N ALA A 28 11.34 -25.86 -23.56
CA ALA A 28 10.78 -24.55 -23.87
C ALA A 28 11.76 -23.48 -23.36
N SER A 29 12.46 -22.84 -24.28
CA SER A 29 13.38 -21.75 -24.02
C SER A 29 12.68 -20.44 -24.36
N LEU A 30 13.00 -19.39 -23.60
CA LEU A 30 12.55 -18.05 -23.94
C LEU A 30 13.03 -17.67 -25.34
N THR A 31 12.15 -17.05 -26.10
CA THR A 31 12.47 -16.54 -27.43
C THR A 31 13.40 -15.32 -27.33
N GLU A 32 14.01 -14.90 -28.45
CA GLU A 32 14.79 -13.66 -28.46
C GLU A 32 13.91 -12.45 -28.09
N ASP A 33 12.66 -12.43 -28.56
CA ASP A 33 11.67 -11.40 -28.20
C ASP A 33 11.44 -11.34 -26.69
N ASP A 34 11.28 -12.50 -26.03
CA ASP A 34 11.14 -12.56 -24.58
C ASP A 34 12.36 -11.99 -23.85
N MET A 35 13.57 -12.25 -24.38
CA MET A 35 14.81 -11.71 -23.80
C MET A 35 14.88 -10.19 -23.92
N THR A 36 14.37 -9.60 -25.00
CA THR A 36 14.28 -8.13 -25.12
C THR A 36 13.23 -7.53 -24.18
N LEU A 37 12.17 -8.27 -23.87
CA LEU A 37 11.07 -7.80 -23.02
C LEU A 37 11.40 -7.83 -21.51
N ILE A 38 12.22 -8.78 -21.06
CA ILE A 38 12.53 -8.96 -19.63
C ILE A 38 13.10 -7.69 -18.96
N PRO A 39 14.10 -7.00 -19.52
CA PRO A 39 14.59 -5.73 -18.97
C PRO A 39 13.51 -4.67 -18.80
N GLU A 40 12.61 -4.56 -19.77
CA GLU A 40 11.51 -3.60 -19.73
C GLU A 40 10.48 -3.95 -18.65
N VAL A 41 10.19 -5.24 -18.45
CA VAL A 41 9.35 -5.71 -17.33
C VAL A 41 10.02 -5.43 -15.99
N ILE A 42 11.33 -5.66 -15.86
CA ILE A 42 12.08 -5.34 -14.63
C ILE A 42 11.99 -3.84 -14.33
N LYS A 43 12.24 -3.00 -15.33
CA LYS A 43 12.15 -1.54 -15.23
C LYS A 43 10.74 -1.10 -14.81
N LEU A 44 9.70 -1.67 -15.44
CA LEU A 44 8.31 -1.40 -15.12
C LEU A 44 7.95 -1.77 -13.66
N MET A 45 8.50 -2.87 -13.14
CA MET A 45 8.21 -3.36 -11.78
C MET A 45 9.02 -2.65 -10.68
N SER A 46 10.13 -1.99 -11.03
CA SER A 46 11.03 -1.32 -10.06
C SER A 46 10.32 -0.28 -9.18
N PRO A 47 9.47 0.63 -9.70
CA PRO A 47 8.71 1.56 -8.87
C PRO A 47 7.81 0.89 -7.82
N LEU A 48 7.24 -0.29 -8.14
CA LEU A 48 6.41 -1.05 -7.20
C LEU A 48 7.25 -1.63 -6.06
N LYS A 49 8.45 -2.14 -6.38
CA LYS A 49 9.41 -2.63 -5.38
C LYS A 49 9.77 -1.52 -4.40
N VAL A 50 10.06 -0.31 -4.89
CA VAL A 50 10.35 0.85 -4.02
C VAL A 50 9.14 1.23 -3.17
N ALA A 51 7.96 1.35 -3.79
CA ALA A 51 6.71 1.72 -3.12
C ALA A 51 6.28 0.74 -2.02
N THR A 52 6.68 -0.52 -2.12
CA THR A 52 6.37 -1.56 -1.14
C THR A 52 7.45 -1.74 -0.09
N THR A 53 8.72 -1.54 -0.46
CA THR A 53 9.84 -1.68 0.47
C THR A 53 9.83 -0.55 1.51
N LEU A 54 9.61 0.70 1.07
CA LEU A 54 9.66 1.86 1.96
C LEU A 54 8.70 1.74 3.17
N PRO A 55 7.40 1.41 3.01
CA PRO A 55 6.52 1.22 4.15
C PRO A 55 6.79 -0.09 4.92
N SER A 56 7.40 -1.09 4.29
CA SER A 56 7.68 -2.39 4.93
C SER A 56 8.88 -2.35 5.87
N GLU A 57 9.77 -1.36 5.71
CA GLU A 57 10.89 -1.13 6.62
C GLU A 57 10.47 -0.38 7.90
N GLU A 58 9.30 0.28 7.89
CA GLU A 58 8.77 1.00 9.04
C GLU A 58 8.01 0.05 9.98
N LYS A 59 8.35 0.05 11.27
CA LYS A 59 7.59 -0.69 12.30
C LYS A 59 6.12 -0.25 12.35
N ASN A 60 5.87 1.03 12.09
CA ASN A 60 4.54 1.64 12.05
C ASN A 60 4.42 2.44 10.74
N PRO A 61 3.87 1.84 9.65
CA PRO A 61 3.80 2.52 8.36
C PRO A 61 2.94 3.78 8.42
N THR A 62 3.45 4.88 7.89
CA THR A 62 2.77 6.18 8.01
C THR A 62 1.70 6.39 6.92
N ILE A 63 0.46 6.65 7.32
CA ILE A 63 -0.69 6.88 6.41
C ILE A 63 -0.50 8.09 5.48
N SER A 64 0.26 9.11 5.90
CA SER A 64 0.59 10.30 5.10
C SER A 64 1.39 10.01 3.83
N MET A 65 2.05 8.85 3.73
CA MET A 65 2.82 8.47 2.54
C MET A 65 1.96 7.87 1.43
N ILE A 66 0.73 7.43 1.73
CA ILE A 66 -0.09 6.66 0.78
C ILE A 66 -0.44 7.50 -0.45
N SER A 67 -1.00 8.72 -0.28
CA SER A 67 -1.32 9.59 -1.41
C SER A 67 -0.09 9.96 -2.26
N PRO A 68 1.03 10.41 -1.67
CA PRO A 68 2.27 10.63 -2.42
C PRO A 68 2.73 9.41 -3.24
N ILE A 69 2.70 8.21 -2.65
CA ILE A 69 3.09 6.96 -3.34
C ILE A 69 2.11 6.63 -4.47
N GLN A 70 0.80 6.69 -4.22
CA GLN A 70 -0.23 6.39 -5.22
C GLN A 70 -0.08 7.32 -6.44
N THR A 71 0.10 8.62 -6.22
CA THR A 71 0.27 9.57 -7.32
C THR A 71 1.59 9.37 -8.06
N LYS A 72 2.69 9.10 -7.36
CA LYS A 72 3.97 8.77 -8.01
C LYS A 72 3.85 7.54 -8.89
N LEU A 73 3.22 6.46 -8.41
CA LEU A 73 2.99 5.25 -9.20
C LEU A 73 2.11 5.54 -10.42
N ARG A 74 1.00 6.28 -10.26
CA ARG A 74 0.13 6.66 -11.38
C ARG A 74 0.89 7.42 -12.47
N ARG A 75 1.80 8.33 -12.09
CA ARG A 75 2.67 9.05 -13.02
C ARG A 75 3.67 8.13 -13.75
N GLN A 76 4.25 7.17 -13.04
CA GLN A 76 5.19 6.20 -13.63
C GLN A 76 4.54 5.27 -14.66
N PHE A 77 3.24 4.97 -14.51
CA PHE A 77 2.50 4.11 -15.43
C PHE A 77 1.73 4.87 -16.51
N GLN A 78 2.11 6.11 -16.81
CA GLN A 78 1.57 6.80 -17.99
C GLN A 78 1.95 6.07 -19.28
N SER A 79 1.03 6.09 -20.24
CA SER A 79 1.21 5.50 -21.56
C SER A 79 2.36 6.21 -22.28
N ASP A 80 3.25 5.43 -22.88
CA ASP A 80 4.35 5.92 -23.71
C ASP A 80 4.26 5.23 -25.07
N GLU A 81 4.30 6.00 -26.17
CA GLU A 81 4.22 5.48 -27.53
C GLU A 81 5.42 4.60 -27.91
N SER A 82 6.54 4.75 -27.19
CA SER A 82 7.73 3.93 -27.35
C SER A 82 7.66 2.58 -26.63
N ASP A 83 6.64 2.34 -25.82
CA ASP A 83 6.48 1.08 -25.10
C ASP A 83 6.20 -0.10 -26.04
N HIS A 84 6.77 -1.26 -25.72
CA HIS A 84 6.29 -2.52 -26.29
C HIS A 84 4.81 -2.72 -25.95
N MET A 85 4.06 -3.34 -26.87
CA MET A 85 2.63 -3.60 -26.70
C MET A 85 2.30 -4.28 -25.35
N VAL A 86 3.12 -5.24 -24.92
CA VAL A 86 2.93 -5.93 -23.63
C VAL A 86 3.11 -4.98 -22.44
N ILE A 87 4.12 -4.10 -22.49
CA ILE A 87 4.39 -3.11 -21.43
C ILE A 87 3.26 -2.09 -21.34
N SER A 88 2.77 -1.59 -22.48
CA SER A 88 1.62 -0.68 -22.53
C SER A 88 0.37 -1.32 -21.90
N GLN A 89 0.08 -2.58 -22.23
CA GLN A 89 -1.02 -3.33 -21.61
C GLN A 89 -0.82 -3.49 -20.09
N MET A 90 0.40 -3.80 -19.63
CA MET A 90 0.69 -3.93 -18.20
C MET A 90 0.50 -2.60 -17.46
N LYS A 91 1.01 -1.49 -18.01
CA LYS A 91 0.81 -0.14 -17.44
C LYS A 91 -0.68 0.18 -17.30
N GLU A 92 -1.48 -0.11 -18.33
CA GLU A 92 -2.93 0.09 -18.27
C GLU A 92 -3.58 -0.74 -17.16
N ARG A 93 -3.23 -2.03 -17.03
CA ARG A 93 -3.76 -2.87 -15.95
C ARG A 93 -3.36 -2.35 -14.57
N PHE A 94 -2.14 -1.85 -14.40
CA PHE A 94 -1.71 -1.25 -13.15
C PHE A 94 -2.50 0.02 -12.82
N ARG A 95 -2.70 0.92 -13.79
CA ARG A 95 -3.51 2.13 -13.57
C ARG A 95 -4.92 1.79 -13.13
N LEU A 96 -5.59 0.88 -13.83
CA LEU A 96 -6.95 0.45 -13.49
C LEU A 96 -7.03 -0.15 -12.09
N ASP A 97 -6.04 -0.95 -11.70
CA ASP A 97 -5.96 -1.53 -10.36
C ASP A 97 -5.72 -0.47 -9.27
N PHE A 98 -4.91 0.56 -9.54
CA PHE A 98 -4.66 1.65 -8.58
C PHE A 98 -5.80 2.65 -8.47
N ASP A 99 -6.56 2.92 -9.54
CA ASP A 99 -7.62 3.91 -9.54
C ASP A 99 -8.80 3.52 -8.65
N GLY A 100 -9.04 2.22 -8.44
CA GLY A 100 -10.06 1.74 -7.50
C GLY A 100 -9.65 1.79 -6.03
N ARG A 101 -8.37 1.99 -5.71
CA ARG A 101 -7.87 1.91 -4.33
C ARG A 101 -8.00 3.24 -3.60
N TYR A 102 -8.45 3.16 -2.34
CA TYR A 102 -8.55 4.28 -1.41
C TYR A 102 -9.46 5.44 -1.85
N THR A 103 -10.38 5.21 -2.79
CA THR A 103 -11.29 6.26 -3.28
C THR A 103 -12.16 6.84 -2.17
N TYR A 104 -12.63 6.01 -1.25
CA TYR A 104 -13.43 6.43 -0.08
C TYR A 104 -12.60 7.12 1.02
N LEU A 105 -11.27 7.08 0.94
CA LEU A 105 -10.36 7.58 1.97
C LEU A 105 -9.54 8.80 1.52
N GLN A 106 -9.77 9.30 0.29
CA GLN A 106 -8.96 10.35 -0.31
C GLN A 106 -8.81 11.59 0.58
N ASP A 107 -9.91 12.08 1.15
CA ASP A 107 -9.89 13.24 2.04
C ASP A 107 -8.99 13.01 3.26
N LEU A 108 -9.10 11.85 3.91
CA LEU A 108 -8.24 11.50 5.05
C LEU A 108 -6.77 11.41 4.65
N LEU A 109 -6.47 10.77 3.52
CA LEU A 109 -5.09 10.62 3.05
C LEU A 109 -4.47 11.97 2.69
N HIS A 110 -5.26 12.88 2.10
CA HIS A 110 -4.84 14.25 1.82
C HIS A 110 -4.61 15.05 3.10
N TYR A 111 -5.51 14.97 4.09
CA TYR A 111 -5.31 15.63 5.39
C TYR A 111 -4.06 15.09 6.10
N ALA A 112 -3.90 13.77 6.15
CA ALA A 112 -2.72 13.15 6.73
C ALA A 112 -1.42 13.59 6.05
N SER A 113 -1.43 13.71 4.72
CA SER A 113 -0.29 14.21 3.95
C SER A 113 0.00 15.69 4.25
N ALA A 114 -1.04 16.53 4.33
CA ALA A 114 -0.90 17.96 4.60
C ALA A 114 -0.35 18.23 6.02
N LEU A 115 -0.71 17.39 6.98
CA LEU A 115 -0.24 17.46 8.37
C LEU A 115 1.15 16.84 8.57
N ASP A 116 1.68 16.10 7.60
CA ASP A 116 3.04 15.57 7.63
C ASP A 116 4.02 16.61 7.07
N PRO A 117 5.02 17.07 7.85
CA PRO A 117 5.99 18.07 7.38
C PRO A 117 6.72 17.69 6.08
N ARG A 118 6.87 16.39 5.77
CA ARG A 118 7.51 15.90 4.54
C ARG A 118 6.67 16.16 3.30
N PHE A 119 5.35 16.23 3.44
CA PHE A 119 4.40 16.35 2.33
C PHE A 119 3.48 17.57 2.45
N LYS A 120 3.76 18.48 3.39
CA LYS A 120 2.96 19.67 3.69
C LYS A 120 2.61 20.49 2.44
N ASP A 121 3.50 20.62 1.46
CA ASP A 121 3.26 21.43 0.26
C ASP A 121 2.34 20.73 -0.77
N LEU A 122 1.95 19.48 -0.49
CA LEU A 122 1.10 18.62 -1.33
C LEU A 122 1.55 18.59 -2.81
N SER A 123 2.87 18.59 -3.06
CA SER A 123 3.47 18.64 -4.41
C SER A 123 3.14 17.46 -5.31
N PHE A 124 2.54 16.41 -4.76
CA PHE A 124 1.99 15.29 -5.51
C PHE A 124 0.62 15.61 -6.14
N LEU A 125 -0.04 16.71 -5.76
CA LEU A 125 -1.25 17.21 -6.40
C LEU A 125 -0.88 18.29 -7.42
N ASP A 126 -1.43 18.20 -8.62
CA ASP A 126 -1.20 19.18 -9.69
C ASP A 126 -2.22 20.33 -9.64
N ASP A 127 -3.40 20.07 -9.09
CA ASP A 127 -4.45 21.06 -8.93
C ASP A 127 -4.26 21.91 -7.66
N ASN A 128 -4.08 23.21 -7.83
CA ASN A 128 -3.94 24.15 -6.72
C ASN A 128 -5.29 24.40 -6.01
N GLU A 129 -6.42 24.33 -6.72
CA GLU A 129 -7.74 24.52 -6.10
C GLU A 129 -8.01 23.43 -5.06
N THR A 130 -7.69 22.17 -5.39
CA THR A 130 -7.76 21.04 -4.45
C THR A 130 -6.87 21.26 -3.22
N LYS A 131 -5.64 21.77 -3.38
CA LYS A 131 -4.75 22.06 -2.25
C LYS A 131 -5.34 23.12 -1.33
N ASP A 132 -5.85 24.21 -1.90
CA ASP A 132 -6.47 25.29 -1.15
C ASP A 132 -7.69 24.80 -0.38
N MET A 133 -8.54 23.97 -1.01
CA MET A 133 -9.69 23.34 -0.34
C MET A 133 -9.27 22.46 0.84
N ILE A 134 -8.20 21.68 0.70
CA ILE A 134 -7.66 20.84 1.77
C ILE A 134 -7.25 21.70 2.98
N PHE A 135 -6.44 22.74 2.76
CA PHE A 135 -6.01 23.63 3.84
C PHE A 135 -7.14 24.41 4.47
N MET A 136 -8.10 24.88 3.67
CA MET A 136 -9.29 25.57 4.16
C MET A 136 -10.11 24.67 5.10
N ARG A 137 -10.32 23.39 4.73
CA ARG A 137 -11.04 22.43 5.58
C ARG A 137 -10.30 22.12 6.88
N ILE A 138 -8.98 21.91 6.83
CA ILE A 138 -8.16 21.71 8.03
C ILE A 138 -8.26 22.92 8.96
N THR A 139 -8.11 24.13 8.40
CA THR A 139 -8.20 25.39 9.17
C THR A 139 -9.57 25.57 9.81
N ALA A 140 -10.65 25.30 9.06
CA ALA A 140 -12.01 25.37 9.59
C ALA A 140 -12.23 24.40 10.75
N GLU A 141 -11.65 23.19 10.69
CA GLU A 141 -11.77 22.21 11.77
C GLU A 141 -11.00 22.64 13.03
N VAL A 142 -9.80 23.21 12.87
CA VAL A 142 -9.02 23.77 13.99
C VAL A 142 -9.80 24.91 14.68
N VAL A 143 -10.41 25.81 13.91
CA VAL A 143 -11.22 26.92 14.47
C VAL A 143 -12.43 26.40 15.25
N LYS A 144 -13.09 25.35 14.77
CA LYS A 144 -14.21 24.72 15.51
C LYS A 144 -13.76 24.11 16.84
N MET A 145 -12.59 23.45 16.85
CA MET A 145 -12.03 22.84 18.06
C MET A 145 -11.69 23.89 19.12
N ASP A 146 -11.13 25.04 18.73
CA ASP A 146 -10.81 26.15 19.63
C ASP A 146 -12.08 26.76 20.25
N GLY A 147 -13.14 26.94 19.47
CA GLY A 147 -14.43 27.45 19.95
C GLY A 147 -15.15 26.52 20.95
N GLN A 148 -14.84 25.22 20.95
CA GLN A 148 -15.39 24.25 21.91
C GLN A 148 -14.56 24.17 23.21
N ALA A 149 -13.27 24.48 23.17
CA ALA A 149 -12.41 24.51 24.36
C ALA A 149 -12.71 25.70 25.30
N GLY A 150 -13.30 26.78 24.78
CA GLY A 150 -13.61 28.00 25.53
C GLY A 150 -14.88 27.96 26.42
N HIS A 151 -15.58 26.84 26.53
CA HIS A 151 -16.84 26.75 27.31
C HIS A 151 -16.78 25.82 28.54
N GLY A 152 -15.57 25.47 28.99
CA GLY A 152 -15.34 24.41 29.98
C GLY A 152 -14.50 24.77 31.21
N ASP A 153 -14.46 26.04 31.65
CA ASP A 153 -13.85 26.38 32.94
C ASP A 153 -14.71 27.32 33.80
N THR A 154 -15.63 26.70 34.56
CA THR A 154 -16.03 27.23 35.86
C THR A 154 -15.94 26.09 36.85
N ARG A 155 -14.71 25.79 37.30
CA ARG A 155 -14.52 25.03 38.54
C ARG A 155 -14.24 26.02 39.67
N ASN A 156 -15.25 26.22 40.49
CA ASN A 156 -15.17 26.89 41.78
C ASN A 156 -14.09 26.22 42.65
N GLU A 157 -13.08 26.99 43.03
CA GLU A 157 -12.35 26.78 44.27
C GLU A 157 -13.27 27.15 45.43
N ASP A 158 -13.55 26.21 46.33
CA ASP A 158 -13.69 26.41 47.79
C ASP A 158 -14.37 25.19 48.43
N GLN A 159 -13.57 24.32 49.03
CA GLN A 159 -13.72 23.92 50.44
C GLN A 159 -12.56 23.02 50.87
N ALA A 160 -11.69 23.62 51.69
CA ALA A 160 -10.78 22.92 52.56
C ALA A 160 -11.57 22.22 53.68
N ALA A 161 -11.28 20.94 53.89
CA ALA A 161 -11.45 20.29 55.18
C ALA A 161 -10.37 19.21 55.29
N GLU A 162 -9.36 19.52 56.10
CA GLU A 162 -8.35 18.60 56.58
C GLU A 162 -9.00 17.51 57.43
N THR A 163 -8.61 16.25 57.25
CA THR A 163 -8.52 15.29 58.35
C THR A 163 -7.40 14.30 58.03
N GLU A 164 -6.31 14.43 58.77
CA GLU A 164 -5.22 13.45 58.83
C GLU A 164 -5.72 12.12 59.43
N GLY A 165 -5.23 11.01 58.89
CA GLY A 165 -5.53 9.66 59.37
C GLY A 165 -4.52 8.65 58.81
N ASP A 166 -3.44 8.48 59.57
CA ASP A 166 -2.37 7.49 59.47
C ASP A 166 -2.87 6.03 59.30
N GLY A 167 -2.08 5.20 58.58
CA GLY A 167 -2.23 3.74 58.58
C GLY A 167 -2.07 3.04 57.23
N SER A 168 -0.82 2.74 56.84
CA SER A 168 -0.51 1.56 55.99
C SER A 168 -0.48 0.30 56.87
N PRO A 169 -0.89 -0.88 56.38
CA PRO A 169 0.11 -1.75 55.75
C PRO A 169 -0.38 -2.58 54.55
N HIS A 170 0.55 -2.77 53.61
CA HIS A 170 0.84 -3.94 52.77
C HIS A 170 -0.27 -5.01 52.56
N ARG A 171 -0.66 -5.22 51.30
CA ARG A 171 -1.06 -6.53 50.80
C ARG A 171 -0.67 -6.69 49.33
N GLU A 172 -0.01 -7.80 49.05
CA GLU A 172 0.49 -8.26 47.75
C GLU A 172 -0.64 -8.78 46.84
N GLU A 173 -0.28 -8.99 45.56
CA GLU A 173 -1.03 -9.66 44.46
C GLU A 173 -2.03 -8.73 43.73
N GLU A 174 -2.09 -8.60 42.41
CA GLU A 174 -1.86 -9.57 41.33
C GLU A 174 -1.72 -8.80 39.99
N GLU A 175 -0.80 -9.24 39.10
CA GLU A 175 -0.73 -8.78 37.70
C GLU A 175 -2.04 -9.09 36.98
N THR A 176 -2.72 -8.07 36.46
CA THR A 176 -3.72 -8.26 35.40
C THR A 176 -3.21 -7.62 34.12
N ASP A 177 -2.58 -8.45 33.30
CA ASP A 177 -2.25 -8.23 31.90
C ASP A 177 -3.55 -8.03 31.11
N GLN A 178 -4.04 -6.78 31.04
CA GLN A 178 -5.09 -6.42 30.09
C GLN A 178 -4.46 -6.16 28.73
N GLY A 179 -4.40 -7.25 27.96
CA GLY A 179 -3.95 -7.29 26.58
C GLY A 179 -4.55 -6.19 25.71
N CYS A 180 -3.65 -5.49 25.03
CA CYS A 180 -3.94 -4.64 23.89
C CYS A 180 -4.74 -5.46 22.84
N PRO A 181 -5.91 -5.00 22.35
CA PRO A 181 -6.62 -5.73 21.32
C PRO A 181 -5.78 -5.74 20.04
N THR A 182 -5.41 -6.94 19.62
CA THR A 182 -4.78 -7.23 18.34
C THR A 182 -5.74 -6.88 17.21
N PHE A 183 -5.69 -5.63 16.74
CA PHE A 183 -6.38 -5.22 15.52
C PHE A 183 -5.59 -5.69 14.29
N PHE A 184 -5.62 -6.99 14.01
CA PHE A 184 -5.33 -7.56 12.70
C PHE A 184 -5.89 -8.99 12.64
N GLU A 185 -7.20 -9.13 12.42
CA GLU A 185 -7.75 -10.40 11.90
C GLU A 185 -7.63 -10.41 10.37
N PRO A 186 -6.95 -11.39 9.76
CA PRO A 186 -7.04 -11.63 8.34
C PRO A 186 -8.31 -12.45 8.04
N ARG A 187 -9.38 -11.81 7.56
CA ARG A 187 -10.49 -12.53 6.91
C ARG A 187 -10.75 -12.03 5.50
N ALA A 188 -10.23 -12.78 4.53
CA ALA A 188 -11.03 -13.35 3.44
C ALA A 188 -10.18 -14.38 2.67
N THR A 189 -10.46 -15.66 2.90
CA THR A 189 -10.04 -16.73 1.99
C THR A 189 -10.88 -16.63 0.72
N PHE A 190 -10.21 -16.44 -0.42
CA PHE A 190 -10.82 -16.47 -1.74
C PHE A 190 -11.31 -17.90 -2.04
N LYS A 191 -12.62 -18.14 -1.96
CA LYS A 191 -13.24 -19.37 -2.49
C LYS A 191 -13.32 -19.25 -4.01
N VAL A 192 -12.54 -20.06 -4.71
CA VAL A 192 -12.69 -20.27 -6.15
C VAL A 192 -14.04 -20.97 -6.38
N ALA A 193 -15.00 -20.27 -6.97
CA ALA A 193 -16.23 -20.88 -7.43
C ALA A 193 -15.90 -21.79 -8.62
N SER A 194 -16.17 -23.08 -8.47
CA SER A 194 -16.14 -24.08 -9.54
C SER A 194 -17.20 -23.73 -10.60
N LEU A 195 -16.76 -23.40 -11.82
CA LEU A 195 -17.63 -23.24 -12.98
C LEU A 195 -18.33 -24.58 -13.32
N PRO A 196 -19.63 -24.57 -13.67
CA PRO A 196 -20.31 -25.77 -14.16
C PRO A 196 -19.78 -26.18 -15.54
N ARG A 197 -19.49 -27.47 -15.69
CA ARG A 197 -19.13 -28.09 -16.98
C ARG A 197 -20.29 -27.92 -17.97
N SER A 198 -19.99 -27.30 -19.11
CA SER A 198 -20.84 -27.33 -20.31
C SER A 198 -21.05 -28.77 -20.75
N THR A 199 -22.30 -29.22 -20.75
CA THR A 199 -22.74 -30.45 -21.41
C THR A 199 -23.05 -30.13 -22.86
N SER A 200 -22.22 -30.63 -23.78
CA SER A 200 -22.49 -30.60 -25.22
C SER A 200 -23.72 -31.48 -25.54
N PRO A 201 -24.64 -31.05 -26.42
CA PRO A 201 -25.71 -31.92 -26.89
C PRO A 201 -25.18 -32.91 -27.94
N ASN A 202 -25.63 -34.16 -27.82
CA ASN A 202 -25.45 -35.24 -28.78
C ASN A 202 -25.87 -34.83 -30.19
N ARG A 203 -25.04 -35.20 -31.16
CA ARG A 203 -25.35 -35.23 -32.58
C ARG A 203 -25.91 -36.63 -32.87
N GLU A 204 -27.23 -36.75 -32.95
CA GLU A 204 -27.88 -37.91 -33.58
C GLU A 204 -27.79 -37.79 -35.11
N ALA A 205 -27.91 -38.96 -35.74
CA ALA A 205 -27.57 -39.35 -37.11
C ALA A 205 -28.17 -38.50 -38.24
#